data_AF-A0A924MCP1-F1
#
_entry.id   AF-A0A924MCP1-F1
#
_cell.length_a   1.000
_cell.length_b   1.000
_cell.length_c   1.000
_cell.angle_alpha   90.00
_cell.angle_beta   90.00
_cell.angle_gamma   90.00
#
_symmetry.space_group_name_H-M   'P 1'
#
loop_
_entity.id
_entity.type
_entity.pdbx_description
1 polymer ?
#
loop_
_entity_poly.entity_id
_entity_poly.type
_entity_poly.pdbx_seq_one_letter_code
_entity_poly.pdbx_strand_id
1 'polypeptide(L)' 'MKKAIFLVMAIAAINFTQAQTTVIPAVVAPATIVKDVNKMLQFTNDAFDFGKIPAGKPTKYELQIKNISNKKITLKKVE' A
#
# COMPACT_ATOMS: atom_id res chain seq x y z
N MET A 1 -30.47 14.27 49.49
CA MET A 1 -29.47 13.42 48.80
C MET A 1 -30.07 12.62 47.63
N LYS A 2 -30.86 13.26 46.75
CA LYS A 2 -31.33 12.68 45.46
C LYS A 2 -31.09 13.60 44.26
N LYS A 3 -30.80 14.89 44.51
CA LYS A 3 -30.49 15.88 43.47
C LYS A 3 -28.99 16.00 43.16
N ALA A 4 -28.13 15.48 44.05
CA ALA A 4 -26.68 15.45 43.86
C ALA A 4 -26.18 14.21 43.11
N ILE A 5 -27.01 13.16 42.98
CA ILE A 5 -26.65 11.94 42.24
C ILE A 5 -26.95 12.10 40.74
N PHE A 6 -27.91 12.94 40.37
CA PHE A 6 -28.21 13.24 38.97
C PHE A 6 -27.20 14.18 38.29
N LEU A 7 -26.44 14.97 39.07
CA LEU A 7 -25.47 15.92 38.51
C LEU A 7 -24.12 15.28 38.18
N VAL A 8 -23.81 14.11 38.75
CA VAL A 8 -22.56 13.36 38.48
C VAL A 8 -22.68 12.46 37.24
N MET A 9 -23.91 12.09 36.83
CA MET A 9 -24.21 11.39 35.58
C MET A 9 -24.33 12.29 34.35
N ALA A 10 -24.00 13.59 34.45
CA ALA A 10 -23.98 14.52 33.32
C ALA A 10 -22.56 14.86 32.83
N ILE A 11 -21.52 14.41 33.53
CA ILE A 11 -20.11 14.78 33.23
C ILE A 11 -19.34 13.60 32.58
N ALA A 12 -19.99 12.45 32.38
CA ALA A 12 -19.35 11.24 31.83
C ALA A 12 -19.59 10.99 30.33
N ALA A 13 -20.10 11.96 29.56
CA ALA A 13 -20.42 11.79 28.14
C ALA A 13 -19.57 12.64 27.18
N ILE A 14 -18.55 13.35 27.68
CA ILE A 14 -17.67 14.20 26.85
C ILE A 14 -16.40 13.45 26.47
N ASN A 15 -16.55 12.27 25.87
CA ASN A 15 -15.46 11.61 25.15
C ASN A 15 -15.97 11.20 23.76
N PHE A 16 -16.44 12.19 23.00
CA PHE A 16 -16.49 12.06 21.55
C PHE A 16 -15.22 12.69 20.99
N THR A 17 -14.18 11.87 20.88
CA THR A 17 -12.99 12.17 20.07
C THR A 17 -13.42 12.32 18.61
N GLN A 18 -13.60 13.55 18.15
CA GLN A 18 -13.64 13.87 16.72
C GLN A 18 -12.19 13.82 16.22
N ALA A 19 -11.74 12.65 15.78
CA ALA A 19 -10.53 12.55 14.99
C ALA A 19 -10.81 13.20 13.64
N GLN A 20 -10.48 14.48 13.50
CA GLN A 20 -10.57 15.21 12.24
C GLN A 20 -9.52 14.65 11.28
N THR A 21 -9.96 13.77 10.38
CA THR A 21 -9.15 13.33 9.25
C THR A 21 -8.84 14.56 8.40
N THR A 22 -7.59 15.01 8.47
CA THR A 22 -7.07 16.00 7.52
C THR A 22 -7.02 15.31 6.16
N VAL A 23 -8.01 15.56 5.31
CA VAL A 23 -7.94 15.26 3.88
C VAL A 23 -6.89 16.18 3.29
N ILE A 24 -5.65 15.69 3.24
CA ILE A 24 -4.63 16.25 2.35
C ILE A 24 -5.14 15.99 0.93
N PRO A 25 -5.34 17.04 0.10
CA PRO A 25 -5.70 16.84 -1.30
C PRO A 25 -4.67 15.90 -1.92
N ALA A 26 -5.13 14.77 -2.48
CA ALA A 26 -4.28 13.90 -3.25
C ALA A 26 -3.61 14.75 -4.34
N VAL A 27 -2.28 14.82 -4.31
CA VAL A 27 -1.51 15.35 -5.44
C VAL A 27 -1.87 14.46 -6.62
N VAL A 28 -2.64 15.00 -7.56
CA VAL A 28 -2.97 14.31 -8.80
C VAL A 28 -1.67 14.27 -9.59
N ALA A 29 -0.89 13.20 -9.38
CA ALA A 29 0.18 12.85 -10.30
C ALA A 29 -0.45 12.78 -11.70
N PRO A 30 0.14 13.43 -12.73
CA PRO A 30 -0.38 13.33 -14.08
C PRO A 30 -0.54 11.86 -14.41
N ALA A 31 -1.74 11.48 -14.85
CA ALA A 31 -2.04 10.12 -15.25
C ALA A 31 -1.07 9.75 -16.38
N THR A 32 0.04 9.11 -16.02
CA THR A 32 0.88 8.39 -16.96
C THR A 32 -0.06 7.41 -17.62
N ILE A 33 -0.26 7.54 -18.92
CA ILE A 33 -0.88 6.51 -19.74
C ILE A 33 -0.18 5.22 -19.35
N VAL A 34 -0.85 4.38 -18.55
CA VAL A 34 -0.29 3.12 -18.08
C VAL A 34 -0.26 2.25 -19.31
N LYS A 35 0.86 2.33 -20.03
CA LYS A 35 1.14 1.48 -21.15
C LYS A 35 1.25 0.09 -20.57
N ASP A 36 0.26 -0.75 -20.87
CA ASP A 36 0.17 -2.11 -20.37
C ASP A 36 1.52 -2.81 -20.55
N VAL A 37 2.22 -3.02 -19.43
CA VAL A 37 3.61 -3.52 -19.40
C VAL A 37 3.68 -4.93 -19.97
N ASN A 38 2.60 -5.70 -19.85
CA ASN A 38 2.49 -7.06 -20.37
C ASN A 38 2.48 -7.11 -21.90
N LYS A 39 2.26 -5.98 -22.58
CA LYS A 39 2.41 -5.87 -24.04
C LYS A 39 3.84 -5.59 -24.49
N MET A 40 4.74 -5.32 -23.55
CA MET A 40 6.13 -4.93 -23.84
C MET A 40 7.15 -5.88 -23.22
N LEU A 41 6.86 -6.40 -22.04
CA LEU A 41 7.69 -7.31 -21.29
C LEU A 41 6.90 -8.58 -21.00
N GLN A 42 7.56 -9.72 -21.18
CA GLN A 42 7.10 -10.99 -20.67
C GLN A 42 7.90 -11.29 -19.40
N PHE A 43 7.17 -11.65 -18.35
CA PHE A 43 7.74 -12.08 -17.07
C PHE A 43 7.47 -13.58 -16.92
N THR A 44 8.47 -14.30 -16.42
CA THR A 44 8.30 -15.69 -16.01
C THR A 44 8.40 -15.77 -14.51
N ASN A 45 7.44 -16.48 -13.90
CA ASN A 45 7.34 -16.69 -12.45
C ASN A 45 6.89 -15.44 -11.66
N ASP A 46 6.22 -14.48 -12.30
CA ASP A 46 5.78 -13.19 -11.75
C ASP A 46 4.86 -13.26 -10.52
N ALA A 47 4.28 -14.43 -10.24
CA ALA A 47 3.45 -14.70 -9.06
C ALA A 47 4.08 -15.72 -8.09
N PHE A 48 5.40 -15.73 -7.95
CA PHE A 48 6.08 -16.67 -7.06
C PHE A 48 5.74 -16.43 -5.58
N ASP A 49 5.15 -17.43 -4.94
CA ASP A 49 4.92 -17.46 -3.50
C ASP A 49 6.12 -18.09 -2.78
N PHE A 50 6.77 -17.32 -1.93
CA PHE A 50 7.89 -17.81 -1.11
C PHE A 50 7.44 -18.73 0.04
N GLY A 51 6.15 -18.76 0.37
CA GLY A 51 5.62 -19.50 1.51
C GLY A 51 6.31 -19.13 2.81
N LYS A 52 6.71 -20.13 3.60
CA LYS A 52 7.42 -19.94 4.86
C LYS A 52 8.92 -19.82 4.62
N ILE A 53 9.46 -18.62 4.79
CA ILE A 53 10.91 -18.37 4.75
C ILE A 53 11.52 -18.69 6.13
N PRO A 54 12.43 -19.66 6.25
CA PRO A 54 13.05 -20.01 7.52
C PRO A 54 14.03 -18.93 7.99
N ALA A 55 14.00 -18.64 9.29
CA ALA A 55 14.88 -17.66 9.90
C ALA A 55 16.36 -18.05 9.76
N GLY A 56 17.21 -17.05 9.48
CA GLY A 56 18.66 -17.21 9.40
C GLY A 56 19.18 -17.83 8.10
N LYS A 57 18.32 -18.14 7.12
CA LYS A 57 18.75 -18.65 5.80
C LYS A 57 18.49 -17.61 4.70
N PRO A 58 19.46 -17.34 3.83
CA PRO A 58 19.23 -16.48 2.68
C PRO A 58 18.22 -17.15 1.73
N THR A 59 17.31 -16.34 1.18
CA THR A 59 16.34 -16.78 0.18
C THR A 59 16.64 -16.06 -1.13
N LYS A 60 16.66 -16.81 -2.22
CA LYS A 60 16.89 -16.28 -3.57
C LYS A 60 15.70 -16.64 -4.44
N TYR A 61 15.30 -15.70 -5.28
CA TYR A 61 14.30 -15.90 -6.31
C TYR A 61 14.80 -15.24 -7.60
N GLU A 62 14.55 -15.92 -8.71
CA GLU A 62 14.97 -15.49 -10.03
C GLU A 62 13.74 -15.15 -10.85
N LEU A 63 13.60 -13.86 -11.17
CA LEU A 63 12.65 -13.35 -12.14
C LEU A 63 13.35 -13.26 -13.49
N GLN A 64 12.75 -13.85 -14.51
CA GLN A 64 13.21 -13.69 -15.89
C GLN A 64 12.32 -12.67 -16.59
N ILE A 65 12.97 -11.70 -17.26
CA ILE A 65 12.31 -10.62 -17.97
C ILE A 65 12.75 -10.67 -19.43
N LYS A 66 11.79 -10.80 -20.34
CA LYS A 66 12.05 -10.78 -21.79
C LYS A 66 11.38 -9.56 -22.40
N ASN A 67 12.13 -8.74 -23.12
CA ASN A 67 11.54 -7.71 -23.98
C ASN A 67 10.89 -8.37 -25.20
N ILE A 68 9.57 -8.24 -25.31
CA ILE A 68 8.77 -8.75 -26.44
C ILE A 68 8.34 -7.63 -27.40
N SER A 69 8.74 -6.39 -27.11
CA SER A 69 8.47 -5.23 -27.97
C SER A 69 9.59 -5.01 -28.98
N ASN A 70 9.30 -4.18 -29.98
CA ASN A 70 10.27 -3.65 -30.94
C ASN A 70 10.97 -2.37 -30.45
N LYS A 71 10.80 -2.00 -29.17
CA LYS A 71 11.36 -0.76 -28.60
C LYS A 71 12.49 -1.07 -27.64
N LYS A 72 13.44 -0.15 -27.52
CA LYS A 72 14.45 -0.17 -26.45
C LYS A 72 13.77 0.12 -25.12
N ILE A 73 14.01 -0.74 -24.12
CA ILE A 73 13.49 -0.62 -22.76
C ILE A 73 14.68 -0.45 -21.81
N THR A 74 14.55 0.43 -20.82
CA THR A 74 15.55 0.64 -19.77
C THR A 74 14.90 0.30 -18.44
N LEU A 75 15.49 -0.64 -17.69
CA LEU A 75 15.08 -0.93 -16.32
C LEU A 75 15.83 0.02 -15.39
N LYS A 76 15.11 0.73 -14.52
CA LYS A 76 15.69 1.60 -13.50
C LYS A 76 15.27 1.10 -12.13
N LYS A 77 16.21 1.06 -11.20
CA LYS A 77 15.90 0.90 -9.78
C LYS A 77 15.16 2.17 -9.32
N VAL A 78 13.99 2.00 -8.73
CA VAL A 78 13.32 3.07 -7.98
C VAL A 78 13.78 2.93 -6.54
N GLU A 79 14.32 4.00 -5.97
CA GLU A 79 14.73 4.07 -4.56
C GLU A 79 13.57 4.49 -3.67
#